data_AF-A0A4Q3FRA7-F1
#
_entry.id   AF-A0A4Q3FRA7-F1
#
_cell.length_a   1.000
_cell.length_b   1.000
_cell.length_c   1.000
_cell.angle_alpha   90.00
_cell.angle_beta   90.00
_cell.angle_gamma   90.00
#
_symmetry.space_group_name_H-M   'P 1'
#
loop_
_entity.id
_entity.type
_entity.pdbx_description
1 polymer ?
#
loop_
_entity_poly.entity_id
_entity_poly.type
_entity_poly.pdbx_seq_one_letter_code
_entity_poly.pdbx_strand_id
1 'polypeptide(L)'
;MSNQSGGWLGKLGNLLVPASQQPPAQAASVTNKRILDELVAANPAPGSDEARIAAAYKAFMDQDAINAAGLAPAKPYLDRIYSARSHADLAALFAAPGLASPIGAFVDADAKQSDIYTLYIVQTGLGMPDRDYYLSGDEDHRAKREKYRTYLTFLMGKLGYADPKAAADAVYSLELRMAQEMWDNAVERDRDLTYNKLEPADLGAIDPHGLLRGVLSGLGVSAQQAAIVAQFPPTPEELATAEISSAEAAAKIGGGVPATIRLIEDVPLATWQAYLAAHFLSDHADVLPGDIYDAT
;
A
#
# COMPACT_ATOMS: atom_id res chain seq x y z
N MET A 1 38.14 17.24 -45.47
CA MET A 1 37.18 17.87 -44.53
C MET A 1 36.48 16.76 -43.77
N SER A 2 36.94 16.57 -42.54
CA SER A 2 36.30 15.77 -41.49
C SER A 2 34.96 16.37 -41.09
N ASN A 3 33.92 15.55 -40.90
CA ASN A 3 32.92 15.85 -39.89
C ASN A 3 32.51 14.56 -39.18
N GLN A 4 32.64 14.60 -37.86
CA GLN A 4 32.36 13.53 -36.92
C GLN A 4 30.87 13.52 -36.59
N SER A 5 30.22 12.37 -36.76
CA SER A 5 28.98 12.05 -36.03
C SER A 5 29.31 11.15 -34.83
N GLY A 6 30.17 11.66 -33.94
CA GLY A 6 30.27 11.18 -32.57
C GLY A 6 29.10 11.74 -31.77
N GLY A 7 27.95 11.06 -31.81
CA GLY A 7 26.72 11.53 -31.14
C GLY A 7 25.90 10.36 -30.59
N TRP A 8 25.49 10.52 -29.33
CA TRP A 8 24.67 9.73 -28.39
C TRP A 8 23.88 8.48 -28.85
N LEU A 9 23.51 8.33 -30.12
CA LEU A 9 22.72 7.20 -30.64
C LEU A 9 23.53 5.92 -30.92
N GLY A 10 24.85 6.01 -31.07
CA GLY A 10 25.73 4.83 -31.10
C GLY A 10 25.90 4.12 -29.74
N LYS A 11 25.43 4.74 -28.64
CA LYS A 11 25.56 4.21 -27.27
C LYS A 11 24.36 3.40 -26.77
N LEU A 12 23.32 3.21 -27.58
CA LEU A 12 22.11 2.48 -27.17
C LEU A 12 21.96 1.08 -27.81
N GLY A 13 22.89 0.66 -28.68
CA GLY A 13 22.85 -0.65 -29.34
C GLY A 13 23.20 -1.87 -28.47
N ASN A 14 23.62 -1.68 -27.21
CA ASN A 14 24.10 -2.76 -26.34
C ASN A 14 23.13 -3.17 -25.21
N LEU A 15 21.87 -2.74 -25.24
CA LEU A 15 20.91 -3.03 -24.16
C LEU A 15 20.09 -4.33 -24.33
N LEU A 16 20.54 -5.26 -25.17
CA LEU A 16 20.01 -6.62 -25.24
C LEU A 16 21.15 -7.66 -25.17
N VAL A 17 21.97 -7.56 -24.12
CA VAL A 17 22.98 -8.57 -23.78
C VAL A 17 22.45 -9.36 -22.58
N PRO A 18 22.30 -10.70 -22.67
CA PRO A 18 21.93 -11.56 -21.54
C PRO A 18 22.89 -11.36 -20.35
N ALA A 19 22.38 -11.52 -19.12
CA ALA A 19 23.09 -11.25 -17.86
C ALA A 19 24.49 -11.90 -17.73
N SER A 20 24.80 -12.94 -18.53
CA SER A 20 26.08 -13.63 -18.56
C SER A 20 27.21 -12.91 -19.31
N GLN A 21 26.96 -11.75 -19.94
CA GLN A 21 27.96 -11.06 -20.78
C GLN A 21 28.13 -9.55 -20.49
N GLN A 22 27.67 -9.02 -19.35
CA GLN A 22 28.02 -7.66 -18.94
C GLN A 22 29.46 -7.57 -18.38
N PRO A 23 30.28 -6.57 -18.77
CA PRO A 23 31.58 -6.34 -18.13
C PRO A 23 31.37 -5.84 -16.69
N PRO A 24 32.24 -6.22 -15.73
CA PRO A 24 32.08 -5.84 -14.34
C PRO A 24 32.20 -4.32 -14.18
N ALA A 25 31.23 -3.69 -13.53
CA ALA A 25 31.29 -2.30 -13.09
C ALA A 25 32.37 -2.15 -11.99
N GLN A 26 33.63 -2.08 -12.38
CA GLN A 26 34.78 -1.86 -11.50
C GLN A 26 34.88 -0.37 -11.12
N ALA A 27 34.01 0.10 -10.22
CA ALA A 27 34.23 1.28 -9.35
C ALA A 27 33.06 1.61 -8.39
N ALA A 28 31.93 0.90 -8.44
CA ALA A 28 30.75 1.20 -7.59
C ALA A 28 30.19 -0.02 -6.84
N SER A 29 31.02 -1.03 -6.52
CA SER A 29 30.64 -2.16 -5.67
C SER A 29 31.51 -2.26 -4.42
N VAL A 30 31.54 -1.18 -3.67
CA VAL A 30 31.31 -1.37 -2.24
C VAL A 30 29.82 -1.70 -2.12
N THR A 31 29.42 -2.97 -2.23
CA THR A 31 28.01 -3.34 -2.04
C THR A 31 27.59 -2.84 -0.65
N ASN A 32 26.40 -2.23 -0.49
CA ASN A 32 25.87 -1.85 0.83
C ASN A 32 26.00 -2.99 1.85
N LYS A 33 25.80 -4.24 1.38
CA LYS A 33 26.09 -5.47 2.12
C LYS A 33 27.50 -5.48 2.73
N ARG A 34 28.55 -5.19 1.96
CA ARG A 34 29.93 -5.16 2.43
C ARG A 34 30.14 -4.10 3.52
N ILE A 35 29.54 -2.92 3.38
CA ILE A 35 29.61 -1.86 4.42
C ILE A 35 28.99 -2.38 5.71
N LEU A 36 27.83 -3.03 5.62
CA LEU A 36 27.12 -3.58 6.77
C LEU A 36 27.87 -4.76 7.40
N ASP A 37 28.46 -5.66 6.59
CA ASP A 37 29.32 -6.75 7.05
C ASP A 37 30.57 -6.20 7.79
N GLU A 38 31.21 -5.17 7.25
CA GLU A 38 32.36 -4.49 7.87
C GLU A 38 31.97 -3.75 9.16
N LEU A 39 30.82 -3.08 9.17
CA LEU A 39 30.28 -2.41 10.36
C LEU A 39 30.00 -3.42 11.48
N VAL A 40 29.42 -4.57 11.13
CA VAL A 40 29.20 -5.69 12.04
C VAL A 40 30.53 -6.21 12.59
N ALA A 41 31.54 -6.40 11.73
CA ALA A 41 32.85 -6.90 12.12
C ALA A 41 33.62 -5.91 13.00
N ALA A 42 33.43 -4.61 12.80
CA ALA A 42 34.05 -3.54 13.59
C ALA A 42 33.59 -3.51 15.05
N ASN A 43 32.51 -4.23 15.40
CA ASN A 43 31.96 -4.34 16.75
C ASN A 43 31.83 -2.97 17.46
N PRO A 44 31.00 -2.07 16.91
CA PRO A 44 30.84 -0.71 17.42
C PRO A 44 30.41 -0.69 18.89
N ALA A 45 30.72 0.42 19.56
CA ALA A 45 30.45 0.58 20.98
C ALA A 45 28.94 0.45 21.29
N PRO A 46 28.55 -0.33 22.31
CA PRO A 46 27.14 -0.47 22.70
C PRO A 46 26.45 0.89 22.91
N GLY A 47 25.26 1.04 22.32
CA GLY A 47 24.45 2.26 22.42
C GLY A 47 24.68 3.29 21.32
N SER A 48 25.71 3.15 20.48
CA SER A 48 25.94 4.03 19.32
C SER A 48 24.97 3.73 18.17
N ASP A 49 24.85 4.67 17.23
CA ASP A 49 24.02 4.48 16.03
C ASP A 49 24.55 3.34 15.14
N GLU A 50 25.87 3.22 15.02
CA GLU A 50 26.54 2.11 14.34
C GLU A 50 26.17 0.76 14.97
N ALA A 51 26.12 0.68 16.29
CA ALA A 51 25.70 -0.53 17.00
C ALA A 51 24.23 -0.88 16.74
N ARG A 52 23.36 0.12 16.62
CA ARG A 52 21.94 -0.09 16.26
C ARG A 52 21.80 -0.61 14.83
N ILE A 53 22.52 -0.01 13.88
CA ILE A 53 22.52 -0.45 12.47
C ILE A 53 23.08 -1.87 12.36
N ALA A 54 24.22 -2.15 13.01
CA ALA A 54 24.82 -3.49 13.02
C ALA A 54 23.89 -4.54 13.65
N ALA A 55 23.19 -4.19 14.73
CA ALA A 55 22.22 -5.08 15.38
C ALA A 55 21.01 -5.35 14.48
N ALA A 56 20.44 -4.31 13.85
CA ALA A 56 19.32 -4.45 12.91
C ALA A 56 19.71 -5.33 11.72
N TYR A 57 20.88 -5.11 11.13
CA TYR A 57 21.38 -5.93 10.03
C TYR A 57 21.58 -7.39 10.44
N LYS A 58 22.21 -7.65 11.60
CA LYS A 58 22.36 -9.02 12.13
C LYS A 58 21.02 -9.70 12.34
N ALA A 59 20.06 -9.01 12.95
CA ALA A 59 18.73 -9.56 13.21
C ALA A 59 18.00 -9.91 11.91
N PHE A 60 18.09 -9.05 10.89
CA PHE A 60 17.47 -9.28 9.59
C PHE A 60 18.11 -10.45 8.83
N MET A 61 19.43 -10.65 8.96
CA MET A 61 20.15 -11.71 8.26
C MET A 61 20.07 -13.09 8.95
N ASP A 62 19.57 -13.17 10.18
CA ASP A 62 19.49 -14.42 10.96
C ASP A 62 18.20 -15.19 10.67
N GLN A 63 18.18 -15.84 9.49
CA GLN A 63 17.02 -16.61 9.03
C GLN A 63 16.67 -17.78 9.97
N ASP A 64 17.66 -18.40 10.62
CA ASP A 64 17.44 -19.50 11.55
C ASP A 64 16.68 -19.01 12.79
N ALA A 65 17.07 -17.84 13.34
CA ALA A 65 16.35 -17.21 14.43
C ALA A 65 14.92 -16.80 14.03
N ILE A 66 14.73 -16.21 12.85
CA ILE A 66 13.41 -15.82 12.33
C ILE A 66 12.50 -17.05 12.20
N ASN A 67 13.00 -18.12 11.57
CA ASN A 67 12.25 -19.36 11.40
C ASN A 67 11.91 -20.02 12.74
N ALA A 68 12.85 -20.02 13.70
CA ALA A 68 12.62 -20.57 15.04
C ALA A 68 11.60 -19.75 15.84
N ALA A 69 11.55 -18.43 15.67
CA ALA A 69 10.59 -17.57 16.34
C ALA A 69 9.15 -17.75 15.81
N GLY A 70 8.99 -18.20 14.57
CA GLY A 70 7.69 -18.39 13.95
C GLY A 70 6.87 -17.08 13.94
N LEU A 71 5.58 -17.18 14.24
CA LEU A 71 4.68 -16.02 14.36
C LEU A 71 4.66 -15.41 15.77
N ALA A 72 5.54 -15.81 16.69
CA ALA A 72 5.54 -15.25 18.05
C ALA A 72 5.73 -13.72 18.07
N PRO A 73 6.62 -13.11 17.25
CA PRO A 73 6.74 -11.65 17.20
C PRO A 73 5.53 -10.94 16.58
N ALA A 74 4.78 -11.61 15.70
CA ALA A 74 3.55 -11.08 15.08
C ALA A 74 2.35 -11.09 16.03
N LYS A 75 2.35 -12.00 17.03
CA LYS A 75 1.18 -12.26 17.88
C LYS A 75 0.60 -11.02 18.56
N PRO A 76 1.38 -10.07 19.13
CA PRO A 76 0.79 -8.88 19.76
C PRO A 76 -0.01 -7.99 18.79
N TYR A 77 0.41 -7.91 17.52
CA TYR A 77 -0.29 -7.16 16.48
C TYR A 77 -1.55 -7.88 16.03
N LEU A 78 -1.47 -9.19 15.83
CA LEU A 78 -2.62 -10.03 15.50
C LEU A 78 -3.66 -10.01 16.64
N ASP A 79 -3.24 -10.13 17.89
CA ASP A 79 -4.12 -10.03 19.06
C ASP A 79 -4.83 -8.67 19.09
N ARG A 80 -4.13 -7.57 18.77
CA ARG A 80 -4.72 -6.23 18.66
C ARG A 80 -5.79 -6.19 17.57
N ILE A 81 -5.52 -6.72 16.38
CA ILE A 81 -6.49 -6.81 15.27
C ILE A 81 -7.73 -7.60 15.70
N TYR A 82 -7.54 -8.80 16.25
CA TYR A 82 -8.63 -9.66 16.68
C TYR A 82 -9.38 -9.18 17.93
N SER A 83 -8.84 -8.20 18.64
CA SER A 83 -9.52 -7.57 19.78
C SER A 83 -10.56 -6.52 19.37
N ALA A 84 -10.54 -6.03 18.13
CA ALA A 84 -11.52 -5.04 17.66
C ALA A 84 -12.95 -5.57 17.77
N ARG A 85 -13.88 -4.73 18.26
CA ARG A 85 -15.31 -5.05 18.45
C ARG A 85 -16.24 -4.00 17.83
N SER A 86 -15.70 -2.95 17.23
CA SER A 86 -16.46 -1.83 16.68
C SER A 86 -15.74 -1.17 15.49
N HIS A 87 -16.46 -0.36 14.73
CA HIS A 87 -15.86 0.49 13.69
C HIS A 87 -14.89 1.55 14.28
N ALA A 88 -15.09 1.97 15.53
CA ALA A 88 -14.13 2.84 16.22
C ALA A 88 -12.80 2.12 16.48
N ASP A 89 -12.85 0.83 16.84
CA ASP A 89 -11.63 0.02 16.97
C ASP A 89 -10.94 -0.17 15.61
N LEU A 90 -11.69 -0.36 14.52
CA LEU A 90 -11.13 -0.39 13.17
C LEU A 90 -10.45 0.92 12.80
N ALA A 91 -11.08 2.07 13.07
CA ALA A 91 -10.45 3.37 12.83
C ALA A 91 -9.12 3.51 13.57
N ALA A 92 -9.03 3.01 14.81
CA ALA A 92 -7.79 3.00 15.59
C ALA A 92 -6.74 2.00 15.06
N LEU A 93 -7.15 0.92 14.38
CA LEU A 93 -6.25 0.00 13.69
C LEU A 93 -5.73 0.59 12.38
N PHE A 94 -6.59 1.22 11.58
CA PHE A 94 -6.22 1.89 10.33
C PHE A 94 -5.28 3.07 10.53
N ALA A 95 -5.34 3.74 11.69
CA ALA A 95 -4.39 4.78 12.06
C ALA A 95 -3.08 4.24 12.65
N ALA A 96 -2.96 2.94 12.90
CA ALA A 96 -1.79 2.36 13.54
C ALA A 96 -0.63 2.17 12.55
N PRO A 97 0.59 2.63 12.87
CA PRO A 97 1.76 2.32 12.05
C PRO A 97 1.95 0.80 11.91
N GLY A 98 2.31 0.36 10.69
CA GLY A 98 2.55 -1.04 10.38
C GLY A 98 1.28 -1.89 10.24
N LEU A 99 0.09 -1.30 10.21
CA LEU A 99 -1.14 -1.99 9.81
C LEU A 99 -1.66 -1.39 8.50
N ALA A 100 -2.18 -2.26 7.63
CA ALA A 100 -2.83 -1.80 6.40
C ALA A 100 -4.05 -0.92 6.71
N SER A 101 -4.31 0.05 5.83
CA SER A 101 -5.48 0.91 5.91
C SER A 101 -6.11 1.05 4.53
N PRO A 102 -7.44 1.01 4.40
CA PRO A 102 -8.12 1.35 3.16
C PRO A 102 -8.13 2.86 2.88
N ILE A 103 -7.77 3.68 3.88
CA ILE A 103 -7.71 5.15 3.81
C ILE A 103 -6.28 5.60 4.13
N GLY A 104 -5.63 6.23 3.16
CA GLY A 104 -4.32 6.84 3.34
C GLY A 104 -4.46 8.34 3.63
N ALA A 105 -3.54 8.88 4.42
CA ALA A 105 -3.41 10.32 4.59
C ALA A 105 -1.94 10.72 4.62
N PHE A 106 -1.63 11.86 3.99
CA PHE A 106 -0.29 12.43 3.99
C PHE A 106 -0.35 13.95 3.91
N VAL A 107 0.75 14.61 4.27
CA VAL A 107 0.88 16.07 4.20
C VAL A 107 1.83 16.41 3.06
N ASP A 108 1.38 17.29 2.17
CA ASP A 108 2.19 17.81 1.06
C ASP A 108 1.79 19.27 0.79
N ALA A 109 2.50 19.96 -0.10
CA ALA A 109 2.15 21.31 -0.53
C ALA A 109 0.74 21.32 -1.15
N ASP A 110 -0.05 22.35 -0.86
CA ASP A 110 -1.35 22.52 -1.52
C ASP A 110 -1.12 22.79 -3.02
N ALA A 111 -1.69 21.94 -3.88
CA ALA A 111 -1.43 22.01 -5.32
C ALA A 111 -1.90 23.32 -5.98
N LYS A 112 -2.83 24.06 -5.35
CA LYS A 112 -3.29 25.39 -5.80
C LYS A 112 -2.75 26.53 -4.94
N GLN A 113 -2.09 26.25 -3.82
CA GLN A 113 -1.44 27.23 -2.92
C GLN A 113 -0.09 26.67 -2.41
N SER A 114 0.93 26.65 -3.26
CA SER A 114 2.18 25.92 -3.01
C SER A 114 3.05 26.46 -1.86
N ASP A 115 2.68 27.58 -1.25
CA ASP A 115 3.34 28.17 -0.08
C ASP A 115 2.81 27.63 1.26
N ILE A 116 1.75 26.81 1.24
CA ILE A 116 1.19 26.15 2.43
C ILE A 116 1.18 24.63 2.27
N TYR A 117 1.23 23.94 3.41
CA TYR A 117 0.99 22.50 3.49
C TYR A 117 -0.47 22.21 3.78
N THR A 118 -0.98 21.12 3.25
CA THR A 118 -2.35 20.64 3.49
C THR A 118 -2.38 19.13 3.65
N LEU A 119 -3.47 18.64 4.24
CA LEU A 119 -3.72 17.22 4.39
C LEU A 119 -4.35 16.67 3.10
N TYR A 120 -3.78 15.60 2.57
CA TYR A 120 -4.36 14.81 1.49
C TYR A 120 -4.94 13.52 2.06
N ILE A 121 -6.12 13.13 1.56
CA ILE A 121 -6.78 11.87 1.88
C ILE A 121 -6.94 11.09 0.58
N VAL A 122 -6.49 9.84 0.57
CA VAL A 122 -6.49 8.94 -0.60
C VAL A 122 -7.07 7.59 -0.25
N GLN A 123 -7.46 6.83 -1.27
CA GLN A 123 -7.74 5.40 -1.13
C GLN A 123 -6.43 4.60 -1.20
N THR A 124 -6.37 3.50 -0.46
CA THR A 124 -5.25 2.55 -0.49
C THR A 124 -5.74 1.17 -0.03
N GLY A 125 -4.84 0.23 0.23
CA GLY A 125 -5.17 -1.05 0.87
C GLY A 125 -5.58 -2.17 -0.09
N LEU A 126 -5.20 -2.12 -1.36
CA LEU A 126 -5.26 -3.33 -2.20
C LEU A 126 -4.04 -4.20 -1.94
N GLY A 127 -4.20 -5.52 -1.92
CA GLY A 127 -3.08 -6.45 -1.82
C GLY A 127 -2.40 -6.76 -3.16
N MET A 128 -3.08 -6.48 -4.28
CA MET A 128 -2.44 -6.45 -5.61
C MET A 128 -2.12 -5.01 -6.02
N PRO A 129 -1.12 -4.80 -6.91
CA PRO A 129 -0.53 -3.47 -7.14
C PRO A 129 -1.48 -2.39 -7.69
N ASP A 130 -2.60 -2.80 -8.28
CA ASP A 130 -3.54 -1.88 -8.91
C ASP A 130 -4.95 -2.48 -9.02
N ARG A 131 -5.98 -1.63 -9.14
CA ARG A 131 -7.38 -2.05 -9.31
C ARG A 131 -7.60 -2.93 -10.53
N ASP A 132 -6.86 -2.74 -11.62
CA ASP A 132 -7.06 -3.50 -12.86
C ASP A 132 -6.71 -4.99 -12.69
N TYR A 133 -5.87 -5.34 -11.71
CA TYR A 133 -5.62 -6.73 -11.36
C TYR A 133 -6.92 -7.43 -10.90
N TYR A 134 -7.83 -6.69 -10.28
CA TYR A 134 -9.12 -7.19 -9.82
C TYR A 134 -10.18 -7.15 -10.93
N LEU A 135 -10.16 -6.11 -11.78
CA LEU A 135 -11.26 -5.78 -12.69
C LEU A 135 -11.05 -6.22 -14.14
N SER A 136 -9.81 -6.24 -14.63
CA SER A 136 -9.54 -6.50 -16.04
C SER A 136 -9.99 -7.90 -16.46
N GLY A 137 -10.58 -7.97 -17.65
CA GLY A 137 -10.96 -9.19 -18.34
C GLY A 137 -9.81 -9.90 -19.08
N ASP A 138 -8.55 -9.50 -18.88
CA ASP A 138 -7.41 -10.13 -19.55
C ASP A 138 -7.07 -11.50 -18.93
N GLU A 139 -6.55 -12.41 -19.74
CA GLU A 139 -6.13 -13.75 -19.28
C GLU A 139 -5.04 -13.71 -18.21
N ASP A 140 -4.07 -12.80 -18.36
CA ASP A 140 -2.99 -12.63 -17.41
C ASP A 140 -3.50 -12.13 -16.04
N HIS A 141 -4.39 -11.13 -16.04
CA HIS A 141 -5.02 -10.65 -14.80
C HIS A 141 -5.91 -11.73 -14.16
N ARG A 142 -6.66 -12.52 -14.94
CA ARG A 142 -7.37 -13.69 -14.42
C ARG A 142 -6.43 -14.68 -13.73
N ALA A 143 -5.32 -15.04 -14.36
CA ALA A 143 -4.35 -15.97 -13.80
C ALA A 143 -3.74 -15.45 -12.49
N LYS A 144 -3.47 -14.14 -12.41
CA LYS A 144 -2.95 -13.48 -11.20
C LYS A 144 -3.98 -13.47 -10.07
N ARG A 145 -5.27 -13.23 -10.35
CA ARG A 145 -6.33 -13.33 -9.33
C ARG A 145 -6.41 -14.70 -8.68
N GLU A 146 -6.29 -15.78 -9.48
CA GLU A 146 -6.29 -17.14 -8.94
C GLU A 146 -5.08 -17.43 -8.05
N LYS A 147 -3.89 -16.95 -8.44
CA LYS A 147 -2.69 -17.02 -7.60
C LYS A 147 -2.84 -16.22 -6.31
N TYR A 148 -3.40 -15.01 -6.39
CA TYR A 148 -3.61 -14.16 -5.23
C TYR A 148 -4.62 -14.78 -4.25
N ARG A 149 -5.71 -15.39 -4.72
CA ARG A 149 -6.64 -16.16 -3.87
C ARG A 149 -5.95 -17.36 -3.21
N THR A 150 -5.06 -18.04 -3.93
CA THR A 150 -4.25 -19.14 -3.38
C THR A 150 -3.33 -18.64 -2.28
N TYR A 151 -2.65 -17.51 -2.50
CA TYR A 151 -1.81 -16.85 -1.51
C TYR A 151 -2.59 -16.42 -0.26
N LEU A 152 -3.75 -15.76 -0.42
CA LEU A 152 -4.64 -15.44 0.70
C LEU A 152 -5.07 -16.69 1.46
N THR A 153 -5.40 -17.78 0.77
CA THR A 153 -5.76 -19.07 1.41
C THR A 153 -4.61 -19.61 2.26
N PHE A 154 -3.37 -19.52 1.76
CA PHE A 154 -2.17 -19.89 2.50
C PHE A 154 -2.01 -19.03 3.77
N LEU A 155 -2.13 -17.70 3.66
CA LEU A 155 -2.05 -16.79 4.80
C LEU A 155 -3.15 -17.07 5.84
N MET A 156 -4.39 -17.31 5.41
CA MET A 156 -5.48 -17.66 6.31
C MET A 156 -5.20 -18.96 7.07
N GLY A 157 -4.52 -19.92 6.43
CA GLY A 157 -4.03 -21.13 7.07
C GLY A 157 -2.99 -20.85 8.15
N LYS A 158 -2.03 -19.95 7.89
CA LYS A 158 -1.04 -19.50 8.87
C LYS A 158 -1.65 -18.79 10.07
N LEU A 159 -2.73 -18.06 9.84
CA LEU A 159 -3.51 -17.36 10.86
C LEU A 159 -4.44 -18.27 11.66
N GLY A 160 -4.56 -19.55 11.29
CA GLY A 160 -5.34 -20.54 12.04
C GLY A 160 -6.86 -20.45 11.82
N TYR A 161 -7.31 -19.86 10.70
CA TYR A 161 -8.74 -19.90 10.35
C TYR A 161 -9.20 -21.35 10.11
N ALA A 162 -10.37 -21.69 10.66
CA ALA A 162 -10.93 -23.05 10.53
C ALA A 162 -11.26 -23.43 9.09
N ASP A 163 -11.69 -22.45 8.28
CA ASP A 163 -11.85 -22.57 6.84
C ASP A 163 -11.02 -21.47 6.15
N PRO A 164 -9.74 -21.74 5.84
CA PRO A 164 -8.86 -20.76 5.22
C PRO A 164 -9.35 -20.26 3.87
N LYS A 165 -10.03 -21.12 3.09
CA LYS A 165 -10.54 -20.77 1.77
C LYS A 165 -11.70 -19.79 1.89
N ALA A 166 -12.67 -20.05 2.77
CA ALA A 166 -13.79 -19.13 2.98
C ALA A 166 -13.34 -17.76 3.49
N ALA A 167 -12.36 -17.73 4.40
CA ALA A 167 -11.78 -16.47 4.88
C ALA A 167 -11.05 -15.71 3.75
N ALA A 168 -10.27 -16.41 2.92
CA ALA A 168 -9.58 -15.83 1.78
C ALA A 168 -10.56 -15.27 0.74
N ASP A 169 -11.65 -15.99 0.44
CA ASP A 169 -12.68 -15.54 -0.49
C ASP A 169 -13.41 -14.28 0.03
N ALA A 170 -13.57 -14.15 1.36
CA ALA A 170 -14.14 -12.96 1.98
C ALA A 170 -13.20 -11.75 1.88
N VAL A 171 -11.90 -11.92 2.15
CA VAL A 171 -10.88 -10.88 1.99
C VAL A 171 -10.77 -10.44 0.54
N TYR A 172 -10.68 -11.40 -0.39
CA TYR A 172 -10.64 -11.09 -1.82
C TYR A 172 -11.89 -10.32 -2.27
N SER A 173 -13.09 -10.73 -1.81
CA SER A 173 -14.33 -10.05 -2.18
C SER A 173 -14.40 -8.62 -1.64
N LEU A 174 -13.84 -8.38 -0.45
CA LEU A 174 -13.68 -7.03 0.08
C LEU A 174 -12.77 -6.19 -0.81
N GLU A 175 -11.57 -6.68 -1.13
CA GLU A 175 -10.62 -5.96 -1.98
C GLU A 175 -11.15 -5.73 -3.40
N LEU A 176 -11.91 -6.68 -3.95
CA LEU A 176 -12.59 -6.47 -5.23
C LEU A 176 -13.58 -5.30 -5.16
N ARG A 177 -14.36 -5.18 -4.07
CA ARG A 177 -15.25 -4.03 -3.86
C ARG A 177 -14.46 -2.74 -3.69
N MET A 178 -13.34 -2.75 -2.97
CA MET A 178 -12.45 -1.59 -2.88
C MET A 178 -11.94 -1.17 -4.26
N ALA A 179 -11.45 -2.10 -5.07
CA ALA A 179 -10.96 -1.85 -6.43
C ALA A 179 -12.06 -1.28 -7.35
N GLN A 180 -13.33 -1.66 -7.15
CA GLN A 180 -14.46 -1.10 -7.90
C GLN A 180 -14.70 0.38 -7.56
N GLU A 181 -14.46 0.79 -6.30
CA GLU A 181 -14.63 2.18 -5.86
C GLU A 181 -13.43 3.09 -6.19
N MET A 182 -12.26 2.51 -6.49
CA MET A 182 -11.09 3.24 -6.96
C MET A 182 -11.27 3.78 -8.38
N TRP A 183 -10.44 4.75 -8.75
CA TRP A 183 -10.40 5.33 -10.09
C TRP A 183 -9.36 4.64 -10.96
N ASP A 184 -9.57 4.64 -12.27
CA ASP A 184 -8.57 4.22 -13.23
C ASP A 184 -7.33 5.13 -13.16
N ASN A 185 -6.13 4.54 -13.20
CA ASN A 185 -4.86 5.26 -13.10
C ASN A 185 -4.67 6.38 -14.14
N ALA A 186 -5.30 6.29 -15.32
CA ALA A 186 -5.24 7.36 -16.29
C ALA A 186 -6.05 8.57 -15.84
N VAL A 187 -7.22 8.34 -15.21
CA VAL A 187 -8.06 9.42 -14.65
C VAL A 187 -7.40 10.04 -13.42
N GLU A 188 -6.78 9.23 -12.55
CA GLU A 188 -6.08 9.73 -11.36
C GLU A 188 -4.90 10.66 -11.66
N ARG A 189 -4.38 10.64 -12.90
CA ARG A 189 -3.31 11.57 -13.31
C ARG A 189 -3.81 12.98 -13.59
N ASP A 190 -5.12 13.18 -13.73
CA ASP A 190 -5.72 14.49 -13.85
C ASP A 190 -5.66 15.23 -12.50
N ARG A 191 -4.87 16.30 -12.47
CA ARG A 191 -4.60 17.06 -11.24
C ARG A 191 -5.76 17.96 -10.84
N ASP A 192 -6.62 18.33 -11.78
CA ASP A 192 -7.80 19.12 -11.48
C ASP A 192 -8.88 18.23 -10.86
N LEU A 193 -9.12 17.03 -11.41
CA LEU A 193 -10.10 16.08 -10.86
C LEU A 193 -9.70 15.49 -9.50
N THR A 194 -8.39 15.37 -9.23
CA THR A 194 -7.90 14.85 -7.94
C THR A 194 -7.78 15.93 -6.86
N TYR A 195 -7.98 17.21 -7.19
CA TYR A 195 -7.98 18.31 -6.24
C TYR A 195 -9.41 18.62 -5.76
N ASN A 196 -9.85 17.97 -4.68
CA ASN A 196 -11.16 18.23 -4.07
C ASN A 196 -10.98 18.69 -2.63
N LYS A 197 -10.82 20.00 -2.44
CA LYS A 197 -10.68 20.60 -1.11
C LYS A 197 -12.04 20.60 -0.41
N LEU A 198 -12.15 19.82 0.66
CA LEU A 198 -13.34 19.74 1.49
C LEU A 198 -13.12 20.48 2.80
N GLU A 199 -14.10 21.32 3.16
CA GLU A 199 -14.19 22.00 4.44
C GLU A 199 -14.76 21.07 5.53
N PRO A 200 -14.70 21.43 6.83
CA PRO A 200 -15.13 20.52 7.90
C PRO A 200 -16.55 19.96 7.75
N ALA A 201 -17.47 20.77 7.20
CA ALA A 201 -18.86 20.37 6.99
C ALA A 201 -18.98 19.27 5.93
N ASP A 202 -18.27 19.39 4.81
CA ASP A 202 -18.30 18.42 3.71
C ASP A 202 -17.56 17.13 4.09
N LEU A 203 -16.45 17.23 4.85
CA LEU A 203 -15.81 16.07 5.47
C LEU A 203 -16.76 15.34 6.42
N GLY A 204 -17.56 16.08 7.19
CA GLY A 204 -18.60 15.51 8.05
C GLY A 204 -19.73 14.84 7.28
N ALA A 205 -20.05 15.32 6.07
CA ALA A 205 -21.10 14.76 5.23
C ALA A 205 -20.73 13.38 4.64
N ILE A 206 -19.43 13.15 4.37
CA ILE A 206 -18.93 11.85 3.88
C ILE A 206 -18.54 10.87 5.00
N ASP A 207 -18.55 11.32 6.25
CA ASP A 207 -18.15 10.54 7.43
C ASP A 207 -19.26 10.56 8.52
N PRO A 208 -20.48 10.11 8.22
CA PRO A 208 -21.63 10.25 9.11
C PRO A 208 -21.46 9.54 10.45
N HIS A 209 -20.66 8.47 10.50
CA HIS A 209 -20.40 7.71 11.73
C HIS A 209 -19.03 8.01 12.38
N GLY A 210 -18.27 8.96 11.85
CA GLY A 210 -17.02 9.44 12.46
C GLY A 210 -15.82 8.49 12.30
N LEU A 211 -15.87 7.56 11.35
CA LEU A 211 -14.80 6.63 11.02
C LEU A 211 -13.55 7.38 10.54
N LEU A 212 -13.69 8.23 9.52
CA LEU A 212 -12.59 9.01 8.97
C LEU A 212 -12.01 9.93 10.05
N ARG A 213 -12.86 10.59 10.83
CA ARG A 213 -12.44 11.41 11.98
C ARG A 213 -11.64 10.58 12.99
N GLY A 214 -12.06 9.34 13.27
CA GLY A 214 -11.33 8.42 14.13
C GLY A 214 -9.93 8.10 13.59
N VAL A 215 -9.81 7.81 12.29
CA VAL A 215 -8.53 7.58 11.62
C VAL A 215 -7.63 8.82 11.71
N LEU A 216 -8.14 9.99 11.32
CA LEU A 216 -7.40 11.25 11.36
C LEU A 216 -6.95 11.65 12.78
N SER A 217 -7.80 11.37 13.77
CA SER A 217 -7.44 11.58 15.18
C SER A 217 -6.33 10.63 15.62
N GLY A 218 -6.38 9.35 15.22
CA GLY A 218 -5.33 8.37 15.51
C GLY A 218 -3.99 8.71 14.85
N LEU A 219 -4.02 9.34 13.67
CA LEU A 219 -2.85 9.86 12.96
C LEU A 219 -2.32 11.19 13.55
N GLY A 220 -3.03 11.80 14.50
CA GLY A 220 -2.62 13.05 15.14
C GLY A 220 -2.86 14.31 14.29
N VAL A 221 -3.70 14.25 13.26
CA VAL A 221 -3.97 15.36 12.33
C VAL A 221 -5.36 16.01 12.53
N SER A 222 -6.00 15.78 13.68
CA SER A 222 -7.35 16.28 14.00
C SER A 222 -7.48 17.80 14.06
N ALA A 223 -6.37 18.54 14.12
CA ALA A 223 -6.38 20.00 14.10
C ALA A 223 -6.59 20.60 12.70
N GLN A 224 -6.48 19.80 11.64
CA GLN A 224 -6.72 20.23 10.28
C GLN A 224 -8.23 20.36 10.03
N GLN A 225 -8.65 21.54 9.58
CA GLN A 225 -10.06 21.85 9.34
C GLN A 225 -10.50 21.43 7.94
N ALA A 226 -9.62 21.60 6.95
CA ALA A 226 -9.87 21.20 5.57
C ALA A 226 -8.86 20.13 5.12
N ALA A 227 -9.26 19.33 4.13
CA ALA A 227 -8.39 18.35 3.50
C ALA A 227 -8.68 18.29 1.99
N ILE A 228 -7.65 17.97 1.20
CA ILE A 228 -7.83 17.61 -0.19
C ILE A 228 -8.13 16.12 -0.25
N VAL A 229 -9.32 15.77 -0.69
CA VAL A 229 -9.75 14.39 -0.89
C VAL A 229 -9.52 14.00 -2.35
N ALA A 230 -8.54 13.14 -2.58
CA ALA A 230 -8.34 12.55 -3.90
C ALA A 230 -9.42 11.51 -4.17
N GLN A 231 -9.72 11.31 -5.46
CA GLN A 231 -10.79 10.43 -5.91
C GLN A 231 -12.12 10.75 -5.21
N PHE A 232 -12.56 12.02 -5.30
CA PHE A 232 -13.89 12.42 -4.86
C PHE A 232 -14.80 12.51 -6.10
N PRO A 233 -16.02 11.96 -6.08
CA PRO A 233 -16.87 11.88 -7.27
C PRO A 233 -16.99 13.22 -8.00
N PRO A 234 -16.54 13.32 -9.27
CA PRO A 234 -16.53 14.58 -10.00
C PRO A 234 -17.95 14.97 -10.41
N THR A 235 -18.19 16.27 -10.48
CA THR A 235 -19.41 16.84 -11.01
C THR A 235 -19.50 16.66 -12.54
N PRO A 236 -20.70 16.75 -13.14
CA PRO A 236 -20.85 16.73 -14.59
C PRO A 236 -20.05 17.83 -15.32
N GLU A 237 -19.85 18.98 -14.66
CA GLU A 237 -19.10 20.13 -15.21
C GLU A 237 -17.59 19.86 -15.22
N GLU A 238 -17.06 19.24 -14.16
CA GLU A 238 -15.65 18.81 -14.09
C GLU A 238 -15.36 17.70 -15.12
N LEU A 239 -16.26 16.72 -15.26
CA LEU A 239 -16.13 15.69 -16.29
C LEU A 239 -16.13 16.28 -17.71
N ALA A 240 -17.00 17.26 -17.97
CA ALA A 240 -17.04 17.94 -19.26
C ALA A 240 -15.75 18.73 -19.54
N THR A 241 -15.16 19.34 -18.51
CA THR A 241 -13.90 20.08 -18.59
C THR A 241 -12.71 19.16 -18.85
N ALA A 242 -12.70 17.98 -18.22
CA ALA A 242 -11.69 16.93 -18.42
C ALA A 242 -11.90 16.12 -19.73
N GLU A 243 -12.90 16.49 -20.54
CA GLU A 243 -13.29 15.80 -21.77
C GLU A 243 -13.65 14.31 -21.56
N ILE A 244 -14.10 13.95 -20.36
CA ILE A 244 -14.50 12.58 -20.00
C ILE A 244 -15.99 12.39 -20.29
N SER A 245 -16.31 11.45 -21.18
CA SER A 245 -17.70 11.10 -21.48
C SER A 245 -18.39 10.40 -20.29
N SER A 246 -19.71 10.46 -20.22
CA SER A 246 -20.47 9.74 -19.16
C SER A 246 -20.24 8.22 -19.21
N ALA A 247 -20.07 7.65 -20.39
CA ALA A 247 -19.76 6.23 -20.56
C ALA A 247 -18.35 5.89 -20.05
N GLU A 248 -17.38 6.77 -20.30
CA GLU A 248 -16.02 6.62 -19.77
C GLU A 248 -15.97 6.78 -18.26
N ALA A 249 -16.65 7.80 -17.71
CA ALA A 249 -16.78 8.00 -16.28
C ALA A 249 -17.38 6.77 -15.59
N ALA A 250 -18.48 6.21 -16.12
CA ALA A 250 -19.10 5.01 -15.58
C ALA A 250 -18.19 3.76 -15.61
N ALA A 251 -17.22 3.70 -16.53
CA ALA A 251 -16.28 2.59 -16.63
C ALA A 251 -15.02 2.80 -15.76
N LYS A 252 -14.57 4.04 -15.60
CA LYS A 252 -13.25 4.36 -15.05
C LYS A 252 -13.29 5.00 -13.66
N ILE A 253 -14.41 5.59 -13.24
CA ILE A 253 -14.51 6.41 -12.03
C ILE A 253 -15.43 5.71 -11.03
N GLY A 254 -14.82 5.13 -9.99
CA GLY A 254 -15.55 4.58 -8.84
C GLY A 254 -15.99 5.65 -7.84
N GLY A 255 -16.69 5.24 -6.79
CA GLY A 255 -17.26 6.13 -5.79
C GLY A 255 -16.26 6.78 -4.84
N GLY A 256 -14.97 6.47 -4.95
CA GLY A 256 -13.96 7.28 -4.33
C GLY A 256 -13.73 6.99 -2.84
N VAL A 257 -12.98 7.89 -2.19
CA VAL A 257 -12.86 7.93 -0.71
C VAL A 257 -14.22 7.86 0.00
N PRO A 258 -15.28 8.59 -0.44
CA PRO A 258 -16.60 8.48 0.20
C PRO A 258 -17.22 7.08 0.12
N ALA A 259 -16.98 6.34 -0.96
CA ALA A 259 -17.46 4.97 -1.07
C ALA A 259 -16.62 3.99 -0.25
N THR A 260 -15.31 4.19 -0.14
CA THR A 260 -14.45 3.41 0.76
C THR A 260 -14.87 3.55 2.23
N ILE A 261 -15.21 4.76 2.69
CA ILE A 261 -15.72 4.99 4.06
C ILE A 261 -17.01 4.18 4.27
N ARG A 262 -17.98 4.27 3.36
CA ARG A 262 -19.22 3.47 3.44
C ARG A 262 -18.95 1.97 3.43
N LEU A 263 -18.01 1.52 2.59
CA LEU A 263 -17.62 0.12 2.52
C LEU A 263 -17.11 -0.42 3.86
N ILE A 264 -16.35 0.39 4.61
CA ILE A 264 -15.86 0.01 5.93
C ILE A 264 -17.02 -0.20 6.91
N GLU A 265 -18.04 0.65 6.85
CA GLU A 265 -19.21 0.59 7.72
C GLU A 265 -20.17 -0.57 7.37
N ASP A 266 -20.28 -0.90 6.09
CA ASP A 266 -21.21 -1.92 5.58
C ASP A 266 -20.65 -3.36 5.66
N VAL A 267 -19.32 -3.50 5.65
CA VAL A 267 -18.66 -4.80 5.64
C VAL A 267 -18.53 -5.35 7.08
N PRO A 268 -18.84 -6.63 7.32
CA PRO A 268 -18.70 -7.23 8.63
C PRO A 268 -17.30 -7.05 9.22
N LEU A 269 -17.24 -6.69 10.52
CA LEU A 269 -16.00 -6.52 11.27
C LEU A 269 -15.02 -7.70 11.13
N ALA A 270 -15.54 -8.93 11.13
CA ALA A 270 -14.73 -10.13 10.98
C ALA A 270 -13.98 -10.19 9.64
N THR A 271 -14.56 -9.65 8.56
CA THR A 271 -13.90 -9.56 7.26
C THR A 271 -12.75 -8.56 7.31
N TRP A 272 -12.93 -7.41 7.97
CA TRP A 272 -11.85 -6.44 8.18
C TRP A 272 -10.73 -6.99 9.06
N GLN A 273 -11.05 -7.79 10.09
CA GLN A 273 -10.04 -8.46 10.90
C GLN A 273 -9.23 -9.48 10.09
N ALA A 274 -9.89 -10.24 9.21
CA ALA A 274 -9.21 -11.16 8.30
C ALA A 274 -8.32 -10.42 7.30
N TYR A 275 -8.83 -9.33 6.70
CA TYR A 275 -8.08 -8.46 5.81
C TYR A 275 -6.83 -7.90 6.49
N LEU A 276 -6.98 -7.25 7.66
CA LEU A 276 -5.86 -6.67 8.40
C LEU A 276 -4.82 -7.73 8.80
N ALA A 277 -5.25 -8.92 9.21
CA ALA A 277 -4.34 -9.99 9.58
C ALA A 277 -3.60 -10.57 8.37
N ALA A 278 -4.27 -10.71 7.20
CA ALA A 278 -3.64 -11.15 5.96
C ALA A 278 -2.57 -10.15 5.51
N HIS A 279 -2.95 -8.87 5.43
CA HIS A 279 -2.06 -7.79 5.04
C HIS A 279 -0.90 -7.65 6.02
N PHE A 280 -1.13 -7.80 7.33
CA PHE A 280 -0.03 -7.78 8.29
C PHE A 280 1.03 -8.85 8.00
N LEU A 281 0.63 -10.09 7.69
CA LEU A 281 1.59 -11.14 7.31
C LEU A 281 2.27 -10.84 5.97
N SER A 282 1.53 -10.31 5.00
CA SER A 282 2.06 -9.99 3.68
C SER A 282 3.05 -8.82 3.71
N ASP A 283 2.70 -7.73 4.39
CA ASP A 283 3.49 -6.50 4.46
C ASP A 283 4.77 -6.65 5.27
N HIS A 284 4.84 -7.68 6.12
CA HIS A 284 6.00 -8.00 6.96
C HIS A 284 6.64 -9.35 6.59
N ALA A 285 6.31 -9.90 5.42
CA ALA A 285 6.78 -11.22 5.01
C ALA A 285 8.31 -11.34 5.00
N ASP A 286 9.01 -10.23 4.73
CA ASP A 286 10.47 -10.09 4.72
C ASP A 286 11.15 -10.29 6.07
N VAL A 287 10.40 -10.19 7.17
CA VAL A 287 10.88 -10.40 8.55
C VAL A 287 10.17 -11.54 9.26
N LEU A 288 9.45 -12.38 8.51
CA LEU A 288 8.70 -13.54 8.98
C LEU A 288 9.34 -14.84 8.48
N PRO A 289 8.88 -16.02 8.96
CA PRO A 289 9.41 -17.30 8.52
C PRO A 289 9.45 -17.45 7.00
N GLY A 290 10.49 -18.14 6.51
CA GLY A 290 10.81 -18.21 5.09
C GLY A 290 9.69 -18.74 4.20
N ASP A 291 8.80 -19.58 4.72
CA ASP A 291 7.66 -20.08 3.95
C ASP A 291 6.56 -19.04 3.72
N ILE A 292 6.48 -17.99 4.55
CA ILE A 292 5.64 -16.82 4.32
C ILE A 292 6.31 -15.91 3.30
N TYR A 293 7.63 -15.66 3.44
CA TYR A 293 8.41 -14.88 2.48
C TYR A 293 8.39 -15.50 1.07
N ASP A 294 8.60 -16.79 0.94
CA ASP A 294 8.67 -17.50 -0.35
C ASP A 294 7.30 -17.56 -1.06
N ALA A 295 6.21 -17.29 -0.35
CA ALA A 295 4.85 -17.32 -0.89
C ALA A 295 4.42 -16.01 -1.57
N THR A 296 5.14 -14.90 -1.33
CA THR A 296 4.88 -13.57 -1.92
C THR A 296 5.38 -13.47 -3.36
#